data_AF-A0A954B2Z0-F1
#
_entry.id   AF-A0A954B2Z0-F1
#
_cell.length_a   1.000
_cell.length_b   1.000
_cell.length_c   1.000
_cell.angle_alpha   90.00
_cell.angle_beta   90.00
_cell.angle_gamma   90.00
#
_symmetry.space_group_name_H-M   'P 1'
#
loop_
_entity.id
_entity.type
_entity.pdbx_description
1 polymer ?
#
loop_
_entity_poly.entity_id
_entity_poly.type
_entity_poly.pdbx_seq_one_letter_code
_entity_poly.pdbx_strand_id
1 'polypeptide(L)' 'MLKIARWRLILVAIVSLLGIAFALPNFLPENARSQIPGFLPRQAVNLGLDLRGGSHLLLEVDTTALKHQQL' A
#
# COMPACT_ATOMS: atom_id res chain seq x y z
N MET A 1 32.97 21.85 12.27
CA MET A 1 31.54 22.19 12.46
C MET A 1 30.84 22.06 11.12
N LEU A 2 29.82 21.21 10.99
CA LEU A 2 29.07 21.04 9.74
C LEU A 2 28.36 22.37 9.40
N LYS A 3 28.83 23.11 8.39
CA LYS A 3 28.15 24.31 7.90
C LYS A 3 27.10 23.90 6.87
N ILE A 4 25.89 23.59 7.33
CA ILE A 4 24.75 23.28 6.46
C ILE A 4 24.09 24.61 6.06
N ALA A 5 23.87 24.83 4.77
CA ALA A 5 23.13 25.97 4.28
C ALA A 5 21.66 25.89 4.73
N ARG A 6 21.09 26.97 5.24
CA ARG A 6 19.70 27.01 5.77
C ARG A 6 18.65 26.50 4.78
N TRP A 7 18.85 26.72 3.47
CA TRP A 7 17.94 26.24 2.43
C TRP A 7 17.93 24.71 2.32
N ARG A 8 19.07 24.04 2.51
CA ARG A 8 19.15 22.56 2.51
C ARG A 8 18.40 22.00 3.70
N LEU A 9 18.51 22.64 4.87
CA LEU A 9 17.76 22.26 6.06
C LEU A 9 16.25 22.37 5.82
N ILE A 10 15.80 23.50 5.26
CA ILE A 10 14.38 23.74 4.94
C ILE A 10 13.87 22.71 3.93
N LEU A 11 14.64 22.45 2.85
CA LEU A 11 14.26 21.48 1.82
C LEU A 11 14.12 20.08 2.42
N VAL A 12 15.12 19.64 3.21
CA VAL A 12 15.06 18.34 3.89
C VAL A 12 13.87 18.26 4.83
N ALA A 13 13.61 19.31 5.62
CA ALA A 13 12.47 19.35 6.53
C ALA A 13 11.13 19.23 5.78
N ILE A 14 10.97 19.95 4.66
CA ILE A 14 9.76 19.90 3.83
C ILE A 14 9.58 18.50 3.22
N VAL A 15 10.62 17.93 2.60
CA VAL A 15 10.53 16.61 1.97
C VAL A 15 10.20 15.53 3.02
N SER A 16 10.84 15.59 4.19
CA SER A 16 10.54 14.67 5.29
C SER A 16 9.10 14.82 5.79
N LEU A 17 8.62 16.05 5.97
CA LEU A 17 7.24 16.31 6.41
C LEU A 17 6.22 15.79 5.39
N LEU A 18 6.47 16.03 4.09
CA LEU A 18 5.64 15.50 3.01
C LEU A 18 5.64 13.98 3.01
N GLY A 19 6.81 13.34 3.14
CA GLY A 19 6.91 11.88 3.23
C GLY A 19 6.05 11.31 4.36
N ILE A 20 6.08 11.93 5.54
CA ILE A 20 5.23 11.55 6.68
C ILE A 20 3.74 11.72 6.35
N ALA A 21 3.36 12.87 5.76
CA ALA A 21 1.97 13.15 5.41
C ALA A 21 1.41 12.13 4.41
N PHE A 22 2.19 11.72 3.41
CA PHE A 22 1.82 10.69 2.43
C PHE A 22 1.86 9.26 2.99
N ALA A 23 2.71 9.00 4.00
CA ALA A 23 2.75 7.71 4.67
C ALA A 23 1.60 7.51 5.66
N LEU A 24 1.09 8.59 6.27
CA LEU A 24 0.08 8.56 7.33
C LEU A 24 -1.18 7.74 6.99
N PRO A 25 -1.78 7.82 5.78
CA PRO A 25 -2.97 7.05 5.44
C PRO A 25 -2.76 5.54 5.55
N ASN A 26 -1.53 5.03 5.35
CA ASN A 26 -1.24 3.60 5.45
C ASN A 26 -1.51 3.04 6.86
N PHE A 27 -1.37 3.87 7.91
CA PHE A 27 -1.55 3.46 9.30
C PHE A 27 -2.97 3.71 9.83
N LEU A 28 -3.79 4.47 9.10
CA LEU A 28 -5.14 4.80 9.51
C LEU A 28 -6.15 3.76 9.04
N PRO A 29 -7.19 3.43 9.83
CA PRO A 29 -8.30 2.60 9.38
C PRO A 29 -9.18 3.35 8.36
N GLU A 30 -9.96 2.61 7.57
CA GLU A 30 -10.73 3.16 6.43
C GLU A 30 -11.74 4.25 6.84
N ASN A 31 -12.35 4.11 8.01
CA ASN A 31 -13.27 5.09 8.62
C ASN A 31 -12.58 6.41 9.02
N ALA A 32 -11.30 6.39 9.34
CA ALA A 32 -10.51 7.59 9.64
C ALA A 32 -10.01 8.24 8.34
N ARG A 33 -9.68 7.45 7.31
CA ARG A 33 -9.26 7.95 5.98
C ARG A 33 -10.37 8.72 5.26
N SER A 34 -11.63 8.29 5.38
CA SER A 34 -12.77 8.94 4.73
C SER A 34 -13.05 10.35 5.26
N GLN A 35 -12.61 10.65 6.48
CA GLN A 35 -12.76 11.97 7.11
C GLN A 35 -11.63 12.95 6.76
N ILE A 36 -10.58 12.48 6.07
CA ILE A 36 -9.48 13.33 5.65
C ILE A 36 -9.98 14.33 4.59
N PRO A 37 -9.66 15.63 4.71
CA PRO A 37 -10.01 16.63 3.70
C PRO A 37 -9.48 16.28 2.31
N GLY A 38 -10.19 16.70 1.25
CA GLY A 38 -9.86 16.33 -0.13
C GLY A 38 -8.51 16.81 -0.66
N PHE A 39 -7.86 17.75 0.04
CA PHE A 39 -6.53 18.25 -0.31
C PHE A 39 -5.38 17.41 0.28
N LEU A 40 -5.66 16.48 1.21
CA LEU A 40 -4.67 15.61 1.83
C LEU A 40 -4.70 14.20 1.20
N PRO A 41 -3.57 13.47 1.21
CA PRO A 41 -3.51 12.11 0.68
C PRO A 41 -4.44 11.20 1.49
N ARG A 42 -5.37 10.53 0.79
CA ARG A 42 -6.34 9.58 1.38
C ARG A 42 -6.11 8.14 0.98
N GLN A 43 -5.41 7.94 -0.12
CA GLN A 43 -5.14 6.63 -0.68
C GLN A 43 -4.01 5.97 0.11
N ALA A 44 -4.32 4.85 0.75
CA ALA A 44 -3.30 3.95 1.26
C ALA A 44 -2.75 3.10 0.11
N VAL A 45 -1.55 2.56 0.30
CA VAL A 45 -0.92 1.65 -0.65
C VAL A 45 -1.78 0.39 -0.78
N ASN A 46 -1.99 -0.06 -2.02
CA ASN A 46 -2.66 -1.31 -2.29
C ASN A 46 -1.79 -2.49 -1.83
N LEU A 47 -2.15 -3.07 -0.69
CA LEU A 47 -1.52 -4.30 -0.21
C LEU A 47 -1.82 -5.45 -1.20
N GLY A 48 -0.80 -6.21 -1.61
CA GLY A 48 -0.99 -7.43 -2.41
C GLY A 48 -1.61 -8.55 -1.58
N LEU A 49 -1.99 -9.66 -2.21
CA LEU A 49 -2.60 -10.82 -1.52
C LEU A 49 -1.76 -11.32 -0.33
N ASP A 50 -0.45 -11.46 -0.54
CA ASP A 50 0.50 -11.94 0.48
C ASP A 50 0.55 -11.01 1.70
N LEU A 51 0.32 -9.70 1.48
CA LEU A 51 0.30 -8.68 2.54
C LEU A 51 -1.11 -8.44 3.13
N ARG A 52 -2.17 -8.75 2.37
CA ARG A 52 -3.57 -8.69 2.83
C ARG A 52 -4.00 -9.96 3.56
N GLY A 53 -3.25 -11.05 3.44
CA GLY A 53 -3.55 -12.32 4.12
C GLY A 53 -4.79 -13.03 3.56
N GLY A 54 -4.86 -13.20 2.23
CA GLY A 54 -5.91 -14.00 1.58
C GLY A 54 -5.36 -15.27 0.93
N SER A 55 -6.23 -16.20 0.53
CA SER A 55 -5.86 -17.37 -0.26
C SER A 55 -6.33 -17.22 -1.71
N HIS A 56 -5.43 -17.50 -2.66
CA HIS A 56 -5.80 -17.68 -4.07
C HIS A 56 -6.10 -19.17 -4.27
N LEU A 57 -7.39 -19.53 -4.33
CA LEU A 57 -7.80 -20.87 -4.71
C LEU A 57 -7.75 -20.98 -6.23
N LEU A 58 -6.64 -21.51 -6.75
CA LEU A 58 -6.55 -21.95 -8.13
C LEU A 58 -7.27 -23.29 -8.24
N LEU A 59 -8.48 -23.29 -8.80
CA LEU A 59 -9.18 -24.52 -9.15
C LEU A 59 -8.66 -24.96 -10.52
N GLU A 60 -7.75 -25.92 -10.53
CA GLU A 60 -7.31 -26.58 -11.76
C GLU A 60 -8.13 -27.86 -11.94
N VAL A 61 -8.79 -27.98 -13.10
CA VAL A 61 -9.56 -29.18 -13.44
C VAL A 61 -8.61 -30.15 -14.14
N ASP A 62 -8.35 -31.29 -13.50
CA ASP A 62 -7.60 -32.39 -14.11
C ASP A 62 -8.42 -33.03 -15.24
N THR A 63 -8.21 -32.56 -16.46
CA THR A 63 -8.90 -33.05 -17.66
C THR A 63 -8.46 -34.46 -18.07
N THR A 64 -7.34 -34.95 -17.56
CA THR A 64 -6.84 -36.31 -17.80
C THR A 64 -7.58 -37.34 -16.96
N ALA A 65 -7.86 -37.04 -15.68
CA ALA A 65 -8.68 -37.89 -14.82
C ALA A 65 -10.12 -38.03 -15.34
N LEU A 66 -10.69 -36.94 -15.88
CA LEU A 66 -12.03 -36.95 -16.46
C LEU A 66 -12.17 -37.88 -17.67
N LYS A 67 -11.12 -38.05 -18.47
CA LYS A 67 -11.15 -38.94 -19.66
C LYS A 67 -11.07 -40.42 -19.31
N HIS A 68 -10.45 -40.78 -18.19
CA HIS A 68 -10.34 -42.19 -17.76
C HIS A 68 -11.58 -42.69 -17.04
N GLN A 69 -12.37 -41.79 -16.44
CA GLN A 69 -13.58 -42.15 -15.69
C GLN A 69 -14.85 -42.20 -16.56
N GLN A 70 -14.77 -41.77 -17.82
CA GLN A 70 -15.84 -41.87 -18.82
C GLN A 70 -15.69 -43.06 -19.78
N LEU A 71 -14.71 -43.95 -19.55
CA LEU A 71 -14.55 -45.25 -20.23
C LEU A 71 -14.80 -46.37 -19.23
#